data_AF-A0A2H1FDM5-F1
#
_entry.id   AF-A0A2H1FDM5-F1
#
_cell.length_a   1.000
_cell.length_b   1.000
_cell.length_c   1.000
_cell.angle_alpha   90.00
_cell.angle_beta   90.00
_cell.angle_gamma   90.00
#
_symmetry.space_group_name_H-M   'P 1'
#
loop_
_entity.id
_entity.type
_entity.pdbx_description
1 polymer ?
#
loop_
_entity_poly.entity_id
_entity_poly.type
_entity_poly.pdbx_seq_one_letter_code
_entity_poly.pdbx_strand_id
1 'polypeptide(L)'
;MERFEISLIVNKKPTIAQIQKLQEHFAEMPVEEILSGLNFANSRWTAKDAGVLKVGRKSIINKEIHSVTSEQAQWRLKNWKMMIANYRKLGYSYPTISRIKKHFVELSKKRSR
;
A
#
# COMPACT_ATOMS: atom_id res chain seq x y z
N MET A 1 -6.78 -7.58 38.61
CA MET A 1 -6.52 -6.76 37.39
C MET A 1 -5.99 -5.42 37.86
N GLU A 2 -4.75 -5.12 37.53
CA GLU A 2 -4.20 -3.79 37.75
C GLU A 2 -4.95 -2.80 36.86
N ARG A 3 -5.40 -1.69 37.45
CA ARG A 3 -6.08 -0.62 36.71
C ARG A 3 -5.06 0.44 36.37
N PHE A 4 -4.91 0.71 35.09
CA PHE A 4 -4.09 1.79 34.57
C PHE A 4 -5.01 2.84 33.97
N GLU A 5 -4.77 4.11 34.31
CA GLU A 5 -5.49 5.24 33.73
C GLU A 5 -4.58 5.99 32.78
N ILE A 6 -5.09 6.30 31.58
CA ILE A 6 -4.39 7.07 30.55
C ILE A 6 -5.27 8.25 30.18
N SER A 7 -4.69 9.45 30.24
CA SER A 7 -5.33 10.68 29.75
C SER A 7 -4.89 10.95 28.31
N LEU A 8 -5.84 11.16 27.40
CA LEU A 8 -5.58 11.40 25.98
C LEU A 8 -6.02 12.81 25.58
N ILE A 9 -5.14 13.53 24.90
CA ILE A 9 -5.49 14.79 24.24
C ILE A 9 -5.90 14.47 22.81
N VAL A 10 -7.13 14.83 22.45
CA VAL A 10 -7.69 14.59 21.12
C VAL A 10 -8.08 15.91 20.46
N ASN A 11 -7.92 15.94 19.14
CA ASN A 11 -8.21 17.08 18.27
C ASN A 11 -9.71 17.36 18.09
N LYS A 12 -10.59 16.42 18.44
CA LYS A 12 -12.05 16.61 18.47
C LYS A 12 -12.65 15.79 19.60
N LYS A 13 -13.68 16.33 20.26
CA LYS A 13 -14.45 15.61 21.29
C LYS A 13 -15.05 14.32 20.68
N PRO A 14 -14.70 13.13 21.20
CA PRO A 14 -15.26 11.87 20.72
C PRO A 14 -16.74 11.75 21.10
N THR A 15 -17.51 10.99 20.33
CA THR A 15 -18.87 10.63 20.71
C THR A 15 -18.88 9.56 21.79
N ILE A 16 -19.98 9.45 22.54
CA ILE A 16 -20.15 8.41 23.57
C ILE A 16 -19.90 7.02 22.99
N ALA A 17 -20.43 6.74 21.79
CA ALA A 17 -20.23 5.46 21.10
C ALA A 17 -18.76 5.20 20.72
N GLN A 18 -17.97 6.24 20.39
CA GLN A 18 -16.53 6.08 20.12
C GLN A 18 -15.76 5.78 21.41
N ILE A 19 -16.11 6.43 22.52
CA ILE A 19 -15.49 6.19 23.83
C ILE A 19 -15.74 4.75 24.28
N GLN A 20 -16.99 4.30 24.18
CA GLN A 20 -17.36 2.94 24.57
C GLN A 20 -16.59 1.89 23.74
N LYS A 21 -16.49 2.08 22.41
CA LYS A 21 -15.70 1.19 21.55
C LYS A 21 -14.21 1.19 21.90
N LEU A 22 -13.64 2.34 22.24
CA LEU A 22 -12.25 2.39 22.69
C LEU A 22 -12.08 1.58 23.97
N GLN A 23 -12.97 1.75 24.96
CA GLN A 23 -12.92 0.98 26.20
C GLN A 23 -13.03 -0.54 25.96
N GLU A 24 -13.97 -0.95 25.10
CA GLU A 24 -14.15 -2.37 24.72
C GLU A 24 -12.89 -2.95 24.05
N HIS A 25 -12.30 -2.23 23.07
CA HIS A 25 -11.10 -2.70 22.40
C HIS A 25 -9.89 -2.81 23.35
N PHE A 26 -9.71 -1.85 24.26
CA PHE A 26 -8.61 -1.85 25.21
C PHE A 26 -8.80 -2.85 26.36
N ALA A 27 -10.04 -3.30 26.64
CA ALA A 27 -10.31 -4.31 27.66
C ALA A 27 -10.04 -5.75 27.16
N GLU A 28 -10.35 -6.03 25.89
CA GLU A 28 -10.31 -7.38 25.33
C GLU A 28 -8.99 -7.73 24.65
N MET A 29 -8.26 -6.74 24.13
CA MET A 29 -7.05 -6.99 23.33
C MET A 29 -5.75 -6.85 24.15
N PRO A 30 -4.73 -7.69 23.86
CA PRO A 30 -3.38 -7.48 24.40
C PRO A 30 -2.82 -6.11 24.00
N VAL A 31 -2.04 -5.50 24.90
CA VAL A 31 -1.45 -4.17 24.71
C VAL A 31 -0.58 -4.12 23.46
N GLU A 32 0.17 -5.19 23.18
CA GLU A 32 1.05 -5.30 22.01
C GLU A 32 0.27 -5.20 20.68
N GLU A 33 -0.89 -5.85 20.60
CA GLU A 33 -1.76 -5.82 19.42
C GLU A 33 -2.40 -4.44 19.23
N ILE A 34 -2.80 -3.81 20.33
CA ILE A 34 -3.33 -2.43 20.31
C ILE A 34 -2.25 -1.47 19.78
N LEU A 35 -1.03 -1.55 20.31
CA LEU A 35 0.09 -0.70 19.87
C LEU A 35 0.44 -0.95 18.40
N SER A 36 0.44 -2.21 17.95
CA SER A 36 0.65 -2.57 16.55
C SER A 36 -0.41 -1.93 15.63
N GLY A 37 -1.68 -2.03 16.00
CA GLY A 37 -2.79 -1.43 15.28
C GLY A 37 -2.72 0.10 15.23
N LEU A 38 -2.42 0.74 16.35
CA LEU A 38 -2.24 2.19 16.44
C LEU A 38 -1.05 2.68 15.60
N ASN A 39 0.09 1.97 15.64
CA ASN A 39 1.26 2.28 14.82
C ASN A 39 0.95 2.20 13.33
N PHE A 40 0.23 1.17 12.90
CA PHE A 40 -0.23 1.02 11.53
C PHE A 40 -1.18 2.16 11.12
N ALA A 41 -2.18 2.47 11.96
CA ALA A 41 -3.14 3.53 11.71
C ALA A 41 -2.47 4.90 11.61
N ASN A 42 -1.54 5.20 12.53
CA ASN A 42 -0.78 6.45 12.54
C ASN A 42 0.09 6.58 11.29
N SER A 43 0.88 5.56 10.96
CA SER A 43 1.72 5.55 9.74
C SER A 43 0.89 5.78 8.48
N ARG A 44 -0.29 5.15 8.39
CA ARG A 44 -1.22 5.33 7.28
C ARG A 44 -1.80 6.74 7.23
N TRP A 45 -2.20 7.29 8.38
CA TRP A 45 -2.71 8.65 8.49
C TRP A 45 -1.66 9.68 8.06
N THR A 46 -0.44 9.62 8.61
CA THR A 46 0.67 10.50 8.24
C THR A 46 0.96 10.43 6.74
N ALA A 47 0.99 9.23 6.16
CA ALA A 47 1.21 9.07 4.73
C ALA A 47 0.06 9.68 3.88
N LYS A 48 -1.18 9.60 4.36
CA LYS A 48 -2.33 10.20 3.70
C LYS A 48 -2.29 11.72 3.78
N ASP A 49 -2.03 12.26 4.96
CA ASP A 49 -1.96 13.68 5.26
C ASP A 49 -0.83 14.36 4.46
N ALA A 50 0.34 13.73 4.40
CA ALA A 50 1.47 14.19 3.57
C ALA A 50 1.25 13.99 2.06
N GLY A 51 0.12 13.45 1.61
CA GLY A 51 -0.18 13.21 0.20
C GLY A 51 0.66 12.12 -0.48
N VAL A 52 1.42 11.34 0.28
CA VAL A 52 2.31 10.28 -0.25
C VAL A 52 1.59 8.93 -0.39
N LEU A 53 0.48 8.72 0.33
CA LEU A 53 -0.32 7.51 0.23
C LEU A 53 -1.18 7.48 -1.04
N LYS A 54 -0.68 6.81 -2.07
CA LYS A 54 -1.43 6.59 -3.32
C LYS A 54 -2.24 5.30 -3.24
N VAL A 55 -3.44 5.37 -2.64
CA VAL A 55 -4.40 4.25 -2.62
C VAL A 55 -4.74 3.82 -4.05
N GLY A 56 -4.91 2.51 -4.28
CA GLY A 56 -5.20 1.98 -5.61
C GLY A 56 -4.00 1.93 -6.57
N ARG A 57 -2.82 2.49 -6.22
CA ARG A 57 -1.62 2.44 -7.10
C ARG A 57 -1.20 1.02 -7.44
N LYS A 58 -1.29 0.07 -6.50
CA LYS A 58 -1.06 -1.36 -6.78
C LYS A 58 -2.06 -1.91 -7.80
N SER A 59 -3.33 -1.51 -7.74
CA SER A 59 -4.37 -1.92 -8.69
C SER A 59 -4.13 -1.32 -10.08
N ILE A 60 -3.77 -0.04 -10.16
CA ILE A 60 -3.42 0.66 -11.41
C ILE A 60 -2.21 -0.01 -12.08
N ILE A 61 -1.14 -0.21 -11.31
CA ILE A 61 0.07 -0.93 -11.75
C ILE A 61 -0.31 -2.33 -12.24
N ASN A 62 -1.11 -3.08 -11.48
CA ASN A 62 -1.52 -4.42 -11.88
C ASN A 62 -2.34 -4.42 -13.17
N LYS A 63 -3.26 -3.47 -13.37
CA LYS A 63 -4.00 -3.32 -14.63
C LYS A 63 -3.08 -3.04 -15.82
N GLU A 64 -2.09 -2.16 -15.66
CA GLU A 64 -1.12 -1.82 -16.71
C GLU A 64 -0.21 -3.00 -17.13
N ILE A 65 0.05 -3.93 -16.21
CA ILE A 65 0.99 -5.04 -16.42
C ILE A 65 0.27 -6.35 -16.79
N HIS A 66 -0.93 -6.62 -16.25
CA HIS A 66 -1.63 -7.89 -16.48
C HIS A 66 -2.57 -7.88 -17.70
N SER A 67 -2.90 -6.70 -18.24
CA SER A 67 -3.69 -6.58 -19.49
C SER A 67 -2.85 -6.71 -20.77
N VAL A 68 -1.60 -7.14 -20.64
CA VAL A 68 -0.58 -7.10 -21.70
C VAL A 68 -0.49 -8.45 -22.37
N THR A 69 -0.45 -8.49 -23.70
CA THR A 69 -0.21 -9.76 -24.42
C THR A 69 1.25 -10.18 -24.35
N SER A 70 1.55 -11.44 -24.68
CA SER A 70 2.91 -11.95 -24.84
C SER A 70 3.73 -11.12 -25.84
N GLU A 71 3.16 -10.76 -27.00
CA GLU A 71 3.85 -9.92 -27.99
C GLU A 71 4.11 -8.50 -27.46
N GLN A 72 3.13 -7.90 -26.78
CA GLN A 72 3.30 -6.58 -26.18
C GLN A 72 4.36 -6.59 -25.07
N ALA A 73 4.45 -7.67 -24.29
CA ALA A 73 5.50 -7.84 -23.29
C ALA A 73 6.89 -7.93 -23.94
N GLN A 74 7.03 -8.70 -25.03
CA GLN A 74 8.26 -8.79 -25.81
C GLN A 74 8.69 -7.44 -26.37
N TRP A 75 7.75 -6.68 -26.96
CA TRP A 75 8.04 -5.35 -27.48
C TRP A 75 8.50 -4.39 -26.38
N ARG A 76 7.86 -4.40 -25.21
CA ARG A 76 8.24 -3.56 -24.06
C ARG A 76 9.62 -3.92 -23.51
N LEU A 77 9.97 -5.22 -23.49
CA LEU A 77 11.31 -5.68 -23.11
C LEU A 77 12.37 -5.25 -24.11
N LYS A 78 12.08 -5.30 -25.42
CA LYS A 78 12.99 -4.80 -26.48
C LYS A 78 13.21 -3.29 -26.35
N ASN A 79 12.19 -2.54 -25.94
CA ASN A 79 12.23 -1.08 -25.79
C ASN A 79 12.43 -0.63 -24.32
N TRP A 80 13.11 -1.43 -23.50
CA TRP A 80 13.11 -1.26 -22.05
C TRP A 80 13.65 0.08 -21.53
N LYS A 81 14.66 0.67 -22.19
CA LYS A 81 15.19 1.99 -21.80
C LYS A 81 14.12 3.08 -21.84
N MET A 82 13.30 3.09 -22.90
CA MET A 82 12.16 3.99 -23.03
C MET A 82 11.10 3.71 -21.96
N MET A 83 10.83 2.43 -21.68
CA MET A 83 9.89 2.04 -20.62
C MET A 83 10.33 2.54 -19.25
N ILE A 84 11.63 2.44 -18.92
CA ILE A 84 12.18 3.00 -17.67
C ILE A 84 11.88 4.50 -17.58
N ALA A 85 12.13 5.28 -18.64
CA ALA A 85 11.87 6.72 -18.64
C ALA A 85 10.38 7.03 -18.40
N ASN A 86 9.47 6.33 -19.09
CA ASN A 86 8.03 6.48 -18.91
C ASN A 86 7.58 6.14 -17.48
N TYR A 87 8.06 5.03 -16.93
CA TYR A 87 7.75 4.62 -15.57
C TYR A 87 8.30 5.58 -14.52
N ARG A 88 9.49 6.16 -14.74
CA ARG A 88 10.05 7.18 -13.87
C ARG A 88 9.20 8.46 -13.89
N LYS A 89 8.72 8.88 -15.07
CA LYS A 89 7.79 10.01 -15.22
C LYS A 89 6.46 9.79 -14.49
N LEU A 90 5.97 8.56 -14.46
CA LEU A 90 4.78 8.15 -13.68
C LEU A 90 5.06 7.99 -12.17
N GLY A 91 6.31 8.17 -11.74
CA GLY A 91 6.74 8.12 -10.35
C GLY A 91 6.99 6.71 -9.81
N TYR A 92 7.26 5.71 -10.66
CA TYR A 92 7.64 4.38 -10.18
C TYR A 92 9.08 4.40 -9.64
N SER A 93 9.26 3.76 -8.49
CA SER A 93 10.59 3.52 -7.92
C SER A 93 11.31 2.45 -8.74
N TYR A 94 12.65 2.47 -8.76
CA TYR A 94 13.44 1.45 -9.43
C TYR A 94 13.12 0.02 -8.97
N PRO A 95 12.87 -0.26 -7.67
CA PRO A 95 12.40 -1.57 -7.24
C PRO A 95 11.08 -2.00 -7.90
N THR A 96 10.13 -1.09 -8.07
CA THR A 96 8.87 -1.37 -8.78
C THR A 96 9.10 -1.66 -10.25
N ILE A 97 9.91 -0.85 -10.93
CA ILE A 97 10.28 -1.04 -12.34
C ILE A 97 10.97 -2.40 -12.55
N SER A 98 11.83 -2.81 -11.62
CA SER A 98 12.47 -4.12 -11.63
C SER A 98 11.47 -5.28 -11.53
N ARG A 99 10.47 -5.18 -10.63
CA ARG A 99 9.38 -6.18 -10.54
C ARG A 99 8.54 -6.25 -11.80
N ILE A 100 8.23 -5.11 -12.43
CA ILE A 100 7.54 -5.05 -13.72
C ILE A 100 8.32 -5.80 -14.80
N LYS A 101 9.64 -5.59 -14.86
CA LYS A 101 10.51 -6.28 -15.81
C LYS A 101 10.42 -7.80 -15.66
N LYS A 102 10.49 -8.29 -14.42
CA LYS A 102 10.40 -9.74 -14.12
C LYS A 102 9.07 -10.31 -14.60
N HIS A 103 7.96 -9.62 -14.33
CA HIS A 103 6.63 -10.02 -14.83
C HIS A 103 6.60 -10.12 -16.36
N PHE A 104 7.08 -9.11 -17.08
CA PHE A 104 7.13 -9.18 -18.55
C PHE A 104 8.02 -10.30 -19.08
N VAL A 105 9.14 -10.61 -18.42
CA VAL A 105 9.99 -11.75 -18.79
C VAL A 105 9.21 -13.06 -18.65
N GLU A 106 8.47 -13.25 -17.57
CA GLU A 106 7.63 -14.44 -17.36
C GLU A 106 6.49 -14.50 -18.38
N LEU A 107 5.82 -13.38 -18.65
CA LEU A 107 4.71 -13.29 -19.59
C LEU A 107 5.15 -13.54 -21.03
N SER A 108 6.32 -13.02 -21.43
CA SER A 108 6.88 -13.19 -22.78
C SER A 108 7.26 -14.64 -23.13
N LYS A 109 7.48 -15.47 -22.10
CA LYS A 109 7.80 -16.91 -22.24
C LYS A 109 6.55 -17.78 -22.40
N LYS A 110 5.38 -17.28 -22.01
CA LYS A 110 4.12 -17.99 -22.25
C LYS A 110 3.84 -17.90 -23.76
N ARG A 111 3.91 -19.03 -24.46
CA ARG A 111 3.51 -19.12 -25.88
C ARG A 111 2.09 -18.58 -26.01
N SER A 112 1.88 -17.67 -26.96
CA SER A 112 0.53 -17.32 -27.44
C SER A 112 -0.18 -18.63 -27.77
N ARG A 113 -1.32 -18.89 -27.12
CA ARG A 113 -2.17 -20.05 -27.45
C ARG A 113 -2.69 -19.90 -28.87
#